data_AF-A0A1V6FA69-F1
#
_entry.id   AF-A0A1V6FA69-F1
#
_cell.length_a   1.000
_cell.length_b   1.000
_cell.length_c   1.000
_cell.angle_alpha   90.00
_cell.angle_beta   90.00
_cell.angle_gamma   90.00
#
_symmetry.space_group_name_H-M   'P 1'
#
loop_
_entity.id
_entity.type
_entity.pdbx_description
1 polymer ?
#
loop_
_entity_poly.entity_id
_entity_poly.type
_entity_poly.pdbx_seq_one_letter_code
_entity_poly.pdbx_strand_id
1 'polypeptide(L)'
;MKTYTINDLKLKYKDSEKNVKKRHYKLLLNLLKSVNSGDYDIDRYYSLIGNKVAPNNSEEEIIVGTIKFINNYVETTKIVDSTLFLYQSLVNEKVDKEKKTLIKRIDALVMNIVNTDDIAELMLILSQIFKEANFPYNYFYIFTILNFYLMQNDISNIYISVEDARNLQAIEDESKTIKLIEYKKLLSYIFTNDNGLPLSYLENLKPISLVDIKAVINQAKKFIQAECQIKEVYLYGSFARKIERLESDIDLAVIFEEDMSFKEKEEIHKALKEYLFDKFKRFVDVLEIFESSEKHMTKILGTYIKLI
;
A
#
# COMPACT_ATOMS: atom_id res chain seq x y z
N MET A 1 -7.06 -25.43 -8.10
CA MET A 1 -6.83 -24.03 -7.68
C MET A 1 -7.80 -23.17 -8.45
N LYS A 2 -8.51 -22.23 -7.82
CA LYS A 2 -9.58 -21.47 -8.49
C LYS A 2 -8.98 -20.35 -9.34
N THR A 3 -9.38 -20.26 -10.61
CA THR A 3 -9.02 -19.15 -11.50
C THR A 3 -10.06 -18.06 -11.35
N TYR A 4 -9.63 -16.81 -11.13
CA TYR A 4 -10.52 -15.65 -11.02
C TYR A 4 -10.54 -14.87 -12.33
N THR A 5 -11.70 -14.39 -12.75
CA THR A 5 -11.89 -13.60 -13.97
C THR A 5 -11.68 -12.12 -13.70
N ILE A 6 -11.38 -11.32 -14.72
CA ILE A 6 -11.19 -9.86 -14.59
C ILE A 6 -12.39 -9.18 -13.91
N ASN A 7 -13.61 -9.69 -14.12
CA ASN A 7 -14.82 -9.14 -13.52
C ASN A 7 -14.86 -9.36 -12.00
N ASP A 8 -14.30 -10.47 -11.51
CA ASP A 8 -14.12 -10.72 -10.07
C ASP A 8 -13.07 -9.76 -9.46
N LEU A 9 -12.15 -9.23 -10.28
CA LEU A 9 -11.00 -8.43 -9.85
C LEU A 9 -11.26 -6.91 -9.93
N LYS A 10 -12.10 -6.47 -10.88
CA LYS A 10 -12.47 -5.05 -11.11
C LYS A 10 -13.24 -4.42 -9.96
N LEU A 11 -13.92 -5.21 -9.13
CA LEU A 11 -14.78 -4.74 -8.04
C LEU A 11 -14.10 -4.70 -6.67
N LYS A 12 -12.83 -5.12 -6.56
CA LYS A 12 -12.21 -5.29 -5.24
C LYS A 12 -11.57 -4.04 -4.64
N TYR A 13 -11.01 -3.07 -5.38
CA TYR A 13 -10.46 -1.82 -4.83
C TYR A 13 -10.37 -0.75 -5.93
N LYS A 14 -11.40 0.10 -6.03
CA LYS A 14 -11.40 1.23 -6.97
C LYS A 14 -10.68 2.45 -6.38
N ASP A 15 -9.94 3.15 -7.23
CA ASP A 15 -9.37 4.50 -7.06
C ASP A 15 -8.10 4.72 -6.20
N SER A 16 -6.98 4.94 -6.91
CA SER A 16 -6.20 6.20 -6.94
C SER A 16 -4.70 5.90 -7.11
N GLU A 17 -4.07 6.49 -8.13
CA GLU A 17 -2.61 6.45 -8.35
C GLU A 17 -1.79 6.80 -7.09
N LYS A 18 -2.37 7.62 -6.20
CA LYS A 18 -1.78 8.01 -4.91
C LYS A 18 -1.74 6.85 -3.90
N ASN A 19 -2.71 5.93 -3.93
CA ASN A 19 -2.66 4.67 -3.17
C ASN A 19 -1.56 3.75 -3.66
N VAL A 20 -1.26 3.79 -4.96
CA VAL A 20 -0.27 2.90 -5.58
C VAL A 20 1.12 3.32 -5.15
N LYS A 21 1.45 4.61 -5.28
CA LYS A 21 2.70 5.16 -4.71
C LYS A 21 2.79 4.86 -3.21
N LYS A 22 1.75 5.14 -2.41
CA LYS A 22 1.76 4.91 -0.94
C LYS A 22 1.92 3.42 -0.57
N ARG A 23 1.23 2.51 -1.26
CA ARG A 23 1.30 1.05 -1.03
C ARG A 23 2.65 0.48 -1.50
N HIS A 24 3.17 0.94 -2.63
CA HIS A 24 4.51 0.57 -3.11
C HIS A 24 5.60 1.08 -2.17
N TYR A 25 5.51 2.32 -1.69
CA TYR A 25 6.42 2.84 -0.68
C TYR A 25 6.32 2.07 0.63
N LYS A 26 5.11 1.73 1.10
CA LYS A 26 4.92 0.93 2.32
C LYS A 26 5.45 -0.50 2.17
N LEU A 27 5.27 -1.11 1.00
CA LEU A 27 5.81 -2.44 0.69
C LEU A 27 7.34 -2.42 0.69
N LEU A 28 7.94 -1.46 -0.03
CA LEU A 28 9.38 -1.24 -0.06
C LEU A 28 9.91 -1.04 1.37
N LEU A 29 9.29 -0.14 2.14
CA LEU A 29 9.63 0.13 3.54
C LEU A 29 9.57 -1.13 4.43
N ASN A 30 8.49 -1.91 4.35
CA ASN A 30 8.29 -3.11 5.16
C ASN A 30 9.26 -4.23 4.81
N LEU A 31 9.61 -4.35 3.53
CA LEU A 31 10.60 -5.34 3.12
C LEU A 31 12.00 -4.92 3.49
N LEU A 32 12.34 -3.64 3.44
CA LEU A 32 13.61 -3.12 3.95
C LEU A 32 13.80 -3.46 5.44
N LYS A 33 12.75 -3.36 6.25
CA LYS A 33 12.75 -3.87 7.63
C LYS A 33 13.07 -5.36 7.74
N SER A 34 12.69 -6.13 6.73
CA SER A 34 12.81 -7.58 6.74
C SER A 34 14.16 -8.11 6.26
N VAL A 35 14.87 -7.34 5.42
CA VAL A 35 16.21 -7.71 4.92
C VAL A 35 17.32 -7.13 5.80
N ASN A 36 17.08 -5.96 6.42
CA ASN A 36 18.01 -5.34 7.35
C ASN A 36 17.69 -5.73 8.80
N SER A 37 18.39 -6.75 9.30
CA SER A 37 18.24 -7.27 10.67
C SER A 37 19.01 -6.49 11.74
N GLY A 38 19.78 -5.46 11.38
CA GLY A 38 20.75 -4.82 12.27
C GLY A 38 20.47 -3.37 12.71
N ASP A 39 20.03 -2.48 11.83
CA ASP A 39 19.86 -1.04 12.14
C ASP A 39 18.83 -0.41 11.21
N TYR A 40 17.55 -0.68 11.47
CA TYR A 40 16.46 -0.11 10.70
C TYR A 40 16.13 1.31 11.20
N ASP A 41 16.81 2.32 10.67
CA ASP A 41 16.49 3.74 10.89
C ASP A 41 15.37 4.19 9.93
N ILE A 42 14.13 4.11 10.40
CA ILE A 42 12.94 4.47 9.61
C ILE A 42 12.98 5.91 9.10
N ASP A 43 13.57 6.84 9.86
CA ASP A 43 13.63 8.26 9.51
C ASP A 43 14.67 8.50 8.40
N ARG A 44 15.78 7.77 8.43
CA ARG A 44 16.74 7.72 7.33
C ARG A 44 16.11 7.21 6.05
N TYR A 45 15.34 6.11 6.11
CA TYR A 45 14.67 5.56 4.94
C TYR A 45 13.58 6.49 4.39
N TYR A 46 12.78 7.13 5.24
CA TYR A 46 11.85 8.18 4.78
C TYR A 46 12.59 9.37 4.15
N SER A 47 13.76 9.71 4.67
CA SER A 47 14.61 10.77 4.10
C SER A 47 15.19 10.36 2.74
N LEU A 48 15.62 9.10 2.56
CA LEU A 48 16.04 8.55 1.27
C LEU A 48 14.91 8.55 0.25
N ILE A 49 13.70 8.10 0.64
CA ILE A 49 12.51 8.12 -0.22
C ILE A 49 12.16 9.54 -0.66
N GLY A 50 12.30 10.51 0.24
CA GLY A 50 12.08 11.92 -0.06
C GLY A 50 13.22 12.63 -0.81
N ASN A 51 14.27 11.91 -1.24
CA ASN A 51 15.50 12.48 -1.80
C ASN A 51 16.15 13.56 -0.91
N LYS A 52 15.98 13.47 0.42
CA LYS A 52 16.52 14.44 1.40
C LYS A 52 17.96 14.12 1.81
N VAL A 53 18.38 12.87 1.65
CA VAL A 53 19.74 12.39 1.96
C VAL A 53 20.24 11.50 0.84
N ALA A 54 21.57 11.43 0.68
CA ALA A 54 22.22 10.55 -0.28
C ALA A 54 22.32 9.11 0.25
N PRO A 55 22.33 8.09 -0.64
CA PRO A 55 22.62 6.72 -0.23
C PRO A 55 24.07 6.60 0.27
N ASN A 56 24.27 5.81 1.31
CA ASN A 56 25.56 5.59 1.97
C ASN A 56 26.16 4.21 1.68
N ASN A 57 25.37 3.29 1.13
CA ASN A 57 25.79 1.93 0.81
C ASN A 57 25.05 1.42 -0.44
N SER A 58 25.51 0.29 -0.98
CA SER A 58 24.95 -0.32 -2.19
C SER A 58 23.47 -0.70 -2.08
N GLU A 59 22.99 -1.04 -0.89
CA GLU A 59 21.57 -1.33 -0.66
C GLU A 59 20.71 -0.07 -0.79
N GLU A 60 21.14 1.05 -0.20
CA GLU A 60 20.47 2.34 -0.31
C GLU A 60 20.48 2.88 -1.74
N GLU A 61 21.52 2.60 -2.52
CA GLU A 61 21.58 2.93 -3.94
C GLU A 61 20.49 2.18 -4.74
N ILE A 62 20.29 0.89 -4.46
CA ILE A 62 19.23 0.08 -5.07
C ILE A 62 17.85 0.66 -4.72
N ILE A 63 17.66 1.10 -3.48
CA ILE A 63 16.40 1.69 -3.00
C ILE A 63 16.09 3.01 -3.72
N VAL A 64 17.05 3.93 -3.73
CA VAL A 64 16.91 5.22 -4.42
C VAL A 64 16.68 4.99 -5.92
N GLY A 65 17.37 4.03 -6.53
CA GLY A 65 17.13 3.60 -7.92
C GLY A 65 15.70 3.11 -8.15
N THR A 66 15.19 2.24 -7.27
CA THR A 66 13.82 1.70 -7.32
C THR A 66 12.78 2.81 -7.20
N ILE A 67 13.00 3.78 -6.32
CA ILE A 67 12.09 4.90 -6.08
C ILE A 67 12.07 5.87 -7.26
N LYS A 68 13.25 6.21 -7.78
CA LYS A 68 13.37 7.02 -9.01
C LYS A 68 12.68 6.32 -10.16
N PHE A 69 12.85 5.01 -10.28
CA PHE A 69 12.15 4.19 -11.26
C PHE A 69 10.63 4.29 -11.10
N ILE A 70 10.08 4.04 -9.89
CA ILE A 70 8.63 4.17 -9.61
C ILE A 70 8.12 5.58 -9.96
N ASN A 71 8.83 6.63 -9.55
CA ASN A 71 8.41 8.00 -9.80
C ASN A 71 8.43 8.36 -11.28
N ASN A 72 9.54 8.10 -11.97
CA ASN A 72 9.66 8.33 -13.41
C ASN A 72 8.58 7.56 -14.17
N TYR A 73 8.32 6.32 -13.78
CA TYR A 73 7.34 5.47 -14.42
C TYR A 73 5.92 6.00 -14.26
N VAL A 74 5.51 6.35 -13.04
CA VAL A 74 4.17 6.92 -12.81
C VAL A 74 3.99 8.30 -13.47
N GLU A 75 5.08 9.05 -13.68
CA GLU A 75 5.03 10.37 -14.33
C GLU A 75 5.04 10.32 -15.87
N THR A 76 5.54 9.23 -16.48
CA THR A 76 5.74 9.11 -17.94
C THR A 76 4.58 8.44 -18.70
N THR A 77 3.49 8.08 -18.02
CA THR A 77 2.41 7.23 -18.56
C THR A 77 1.42 7.92 -19.50
N LYS A 78 1.96 8.74 -20.42
CA LYS A 78 1.34 9.09 -21.70
C LYS A 78 1.79 8.17 -22.86
N ILE A 79 2.61 7.14 -22.62
CA ILE A 79 3.33 6.44 -23.69
C ILE A 79 2.82 5.00 -23.85
N VAL A 80 2.49 4.67 -25.10
CA VAL A 80 1.97 3.39 -25.62
C VAL A 80 3.02 2.25 -25.59
N ASP A 81 4.27 2.55 -25.20
CA ASP A 81 5.43 1.64 -25.16
C ASP A 81 6.04 1.51 -23.73
N SER A 82 5.20 1.34 -22.70
CA SER A 82 5.65 1.34 -21.30
C SER A 82 6.69 0.24 -20.99
N THR A 83 6.56 -0.96 -21.57
CA THR A 83 7.49 -2.08 -21.32
C THR A 83 8.85 -1.91 -22.00
N LEU A 84 8.89 -1.28 -23.18
CA LEU A 84 10.15 -1.00 -23.87
C LEU A 84 10.96 0.06 -23.13
N PHE A 85 10.29 1.13 -22.70
CA PHE A 85 10.88 2.17 -21.86
C PHE A 85 11.37 1.59 -20.53
N LEU A 86 10.56 0.71 -19.91
CA LEU A 86 10.91 -0.04 -18.72
C LEU A 86 12.23 -0.80 -18.90
N TYR A 87 12.30 -1.66 -19.91
CA TYR A 87 13.49 -2.47 -20.18
C TYR A 87 14.73 -1.61 -20.45
N GLN A 88 14.59 -0.56 -21.25
CA GLN A 88 15.70 0.35 -21.58
C GLN A 88 16.22 1.12 -20.36
N SER A 89 15.31 1.56 -19.49
CA SER A 89 15.65 2.30 -18.26
C SER A 89 16.34 1.41 -17.22
N LEU A 90 16.07 0.11 -17.24
CA LEU A 90 16.63 -0.85 -16.30
C LEU A 90 18.00 -1.37 -16.75
N VAL A 91 18.12 -1.77 -18.03
CA VAL A 91 19.30 -2.54 -18.48
C VAL A 91 20.37 -1.64 -19.08
N ASN A 92 20.07 -0.37 -19.39
CA ASN A 92 21.03 0.56 -20.02
C ASN A 92 21.71 -0.02 -21.28
N GLU A 93 21.03 -0.96 -21.95
CA GLU A 93 21.53 -1.72 -23.09
C GLU A 93 20.69 -1.49 -24.35
N LYS A 94 21.34 -1.67 -25.51
CA LYS A 94 20.62 -1.78 -26.78
C LYS A 94 19.79 -3.06 -26.80
N VAL A 95 18.49 -2.92 -27.05
CA VAL A 95 17.54 -4.04 -27.10
C VAL A 95 17.73 -4.86 -28.37
N ASP A 96 18.09 -6.14 -28.23
CA ASP A 96 18.19 -7.09 -29.33
C ASP A 96 16.80 -7.61 -29.79
N LYS A 97 16.80 -8.50 -30.79
CA LYS A 97 15.57 -9.03 -31.39
C LYS A 97 14.77 -9.94 -30.44
N GLU A 98 15.44 -10.71 -29.59
CA GLU A 98 14.78 -11.61 -28.64
C GLU A 98 14.12 -10.80 -27.52
N LYS A 99 14.83 -9.82 -26.97
CA LYS A 99 14.32 -8.87 -25.97
C LYS A 99 13.12 -8.07 -26.50
N LYS A 100 13.18 -7.59 -27.76
CA LYS A 100 12.02 -6.94 -28.42
C LYS A 100 10.80 -7.85 -28.54
N THR A 101 11.02 -9.15 -28.77
CA THR A 101 9.94 -10.13 -28.87
C THR A 101 9.30 -10.37 -27.50
N LEU A 102 10.11 -10.44 -26.45
CA LEU A 102 9.65 -10.60 -25.07
C LEU A 102 8.83 -9.39 -24.59
N ILE A 103 9.30 -8.18 -24.90
CA ILE A 103 8.59 -6.91 -24.61
C ILE A 103 7.22 -6.88 -25.28
N LYS A 104 7.15 -7.24 -26.57
CA LYS A 104 5.86 -7.34 -27.29
C LYS A 104 4.90 -8.35 -26.65
N ARG A 105 5.41 -9.45 -26.10
CA ARG A 105 4.58 -10.43 -25.38
C ARG A 105 4.01 -9.84 -24.09
N ILE A 106 4.79 -9.06 -23.35
CA ILE A 106 4.30 -8.36 -22.17
C ILE A 106 3.20 -7.38 -22.55
N ASP A 107 3.42 -6.51 -23.54
CA ASP A 107 2.43 -5.52 -23.95
C ASP A 107 1.13 -6.19 -24.42
N ALA A 108 1.24 -7.25 -25.23
CA ALA A 108 0.09 -8.03 -25.68
C ALA A 108 -0.67 -8.67 -24.51
N LEU A 109 0.05 -9.22 -23.54
CA LEU A 109 -0.56 -9.90 -22.39
C LEU A 109 -1.21 -8.90 -21.43
N VAL A 110 -0.58 -7.76 -21.18
CA VAL A 110 -1.12 -6.65 -20.38
C VAL A 110 -2.43 -6.12 -20.95
N MET A 111 -2.50 -5.93 -22.28
CA MET A 111 -3.70 -5.43 -22.95
C MET A 111 -4.87 -6.43 -22.95
N ASN A 112 -4.58 -7.71 -22.67
CA ASN A 112 -5.55 -8.81 -22.75
C ASN A 112 -5.59 -9.65 -21.46
N ILE A 113 -5.28 -9.06 -20.30
CA ILE A 113 -5.43 -9.79 -19.02
C ILE A 113 -6.92 -10.14 -18.84
N VAL A 114 -7.24 -11.43 -18.78
CA VAL A 114 -8.62 -11.91 -18.58
C VAL A 114 -8.78 -12.60 -17.22
N ASN A 115 -7.70 -13.15 -16.68
CA ASN A 115 -7.74 -13.94 -15.45
C ASN A 115 -6.39 -13.97 -14.69
N THR A 116 -6.38 -14.68 -13.55
CA THR A 116 -5.19 -14.82 -12.70
C THR A 116 -4.04 -15.64 -13.30
N ASP A 117 -4.32 -16.50 -14.28
CA ASP A 117 -3.26 -17.24 -14.98
C ASP A 117 -2.46 -16.31 -15.91
N ASP A 118 -3.12 -15.34 -16.55
CA ASP A 118 -2.44 -14.31 -17.35
C ASP A 118 -1.50 -13.49 -16.46
N ILE A 119 -1.98 -13.11 -15.26
CA ILE A 119 -1.15 -12.41 -14.26
C ILE A 119 0.06 -13.26 -13.84
N ALA A 120 -0.12 -14.56 -13.61
CA ALA A 120 0.98 -15.46 -13.26
C ALA A 120 2.01 -15.58 -14.40
N GLU A 121 1.57 -15.62 -15.66
CA GLU A 121 2.46 -15.62 -16.82
C GLU A 121 3.23 -14.29 -16.93
N LEU A 122 2.57 -13.15 -16.69
CA LEU A 122 3.23 -11.84 -16.63
C LEU A 122 4.36 -11.84 -15.60
N MET A 123 4.09 -12.32 -14.39
CA MET A 123 5.09 -12.42 -13.33
C MET A 123 6.29 -13.29 -13.73
N LEU A 124 6.03 -14.41 -14.41
CA LEU A 124 7.09 -15.30 -14.90
C LEU A 124 7.97 -14.67 -15.97
N ILE A 125 7.36 -13.91 -16.90
CA ILE A 125 8.12 -13.19 -17.94
C ILE A 125 8.98 -12.10 -17.30
N LEU A 126 8.41 -11.31 -16.37
CA LEU A 126 9.15 -10.27 -15.66
C LEU A 126 10.31 -10.85 -14.83
N SER A 127 10.09 -11.97 -14.12
CA SER A 127 11.16 -12.67 -13.37
C SER A 127 12.35 -13.03 -14.27
N GLN A 128 12.10 -13.53 -15.49
CA GLN A 128 13.18 -13.84 -16.45
C GLN A 128 13.98 -12.60 -16.83
N ILE A 129 13.29 -11.50 -17.17
CA ILE A 129 13.93 -10.23 -17.53
C ILE A 129 14.84 -9.72 -16.41
N PHE A 130 14.33 -9.68 -15.18
CA PHE A 130 15.07 -9.14 -14.05
C PHE A 130 16.23 -10.03 -13.63
N LYS A 131 16.08 -11.35 -13.77
CA LYS A 131 17.18 -12.30 -13.52
C LYS A 131 18.32 -12.10 -14.52
N GLU A 132 18.01 -11.98 -15.81
CA GLU A 132 19.01 -11.72 -16.85
C GLU A 132 19.73 -10.38 -16.66
N ALA A 133 18.99 -9.36 -16.23
CA ALA A 133 19.54 -8.04 -15.94
C ALA A 133 20.25 -7.95 -14.58
N ASN A 134 20.39 -9.07 -13.86
CA ASN A 134 21.04 -9.18 -12.56
C ASN A 134 20.53 -8.17 -11.52
N PHE A 135 19.22 -7.89 -11.54
CA PHE A 135 18.60 -7.00 -10.58
C PHE A 135 18.40 -7.72 -9.24
N PRO A 136 19.02 -7.24 -8.15
CA PRO A 136 18.78 -7.80 -6.84
C PRO A 136 17.31 -7.59 -6.46
N TYR A 137 16.74 -8.57 -5.78
CA TYR A 137 15.34 -8.53 -5.31
C TYR A 137 14.33 -8.27 -6.45
N ASN A 138 14.50 -8.96 -7.57
CA ASN A 138 13.67 -8.85 -8.78
C ASN A 138 12.15 -8.78 -8.52
N TYR A 139 11.64 -9.49 -7.51
CA TYR A 139 10.23 -9.49 -7.13
C TYR A 139 9.67 -8.08 -6.86
N PHE A 140 10.44 -7.13 -6.33
CA PHE A 140 9.96 -5.75 -6.13
C PHE A 140 9.56 -5.09 -7.44
N TYR A 141 10.40 -5.25 -8.45
CA TYR A 141 10.16 -4.68 -9.76
C TYR A 141 8.98 -5.39 -10.42
N ILE A 142 8.90 -6.72 -10.31
CA ILE A 142 7.76 -7.52 -10.79
C ILE A 142 6.46 -6.97 -10.21
N PHE A 143 6.34 -6.79 -8.89
CA PHE A 143 5.11 -6.32 -8.25
C PHE A 143 4.80 -4.85 -8.53
N THR A 144 5.82 -4.02 -8.70
CA THR A 144 5.63 -2.61 -9.05
C THR A 144 4.99 -2.49 -10.43
N ILE A 145 5.56 -3.20 -11.41
CA ILE A 145 5.10 -3.20 -12.79
C ILE A 145 3.74 -3.89 -12.91
N LEU A 146 3.59 -5.03 -12.25
CA LEU A 146 2.32 -5.74 -12.20
C LEU A 146 1.20 -4.84 -11.68
N ASN A 147 1.39 -4.22 -10.51
CA ASN A 147 0.38 -3.34 -9.93
C ASN A 147 0.02 -2.17 -10.84
N PHE A 148 0.98 -1.59 -11.54
CA PHE A 148 0.68 -0.58 -12.53
C PHE A 148 -0.20 -1.10 -13.67
N TYR A 149 0.14 -2.27 -14.23
CA TYR A 149 -0.64 -2.84 -15.32
C TYR A 149 -2.03 -3.28 -14.89
N LEU A 150 -2.18 -3.73 -13.64
CA LEU A 150 -3.49 -3.97 -13.05
C LEU A 150 -4.31 -2.67 -13.04
N MET A 151 -3.74 -1.54 -12.55
CA MET A 151 -4.46 -0.26 -12.55
C MET A 151 -4.89 0.19 -13.95
N GLN A 152 -4.02 0.07 -14.96
CA GLN A 152 -4.33 0.47 -16.34
C GLN A 152 -5.51 -0.33 -16.91
N ASN A 153 -5.78 -1.52 -16.36
CA ASN A 153 -6.89 -2.38 -16.75
C ASN A 153 -8.11 -2.28 -15.80
N ASP A 154 -8.15 -1.24 -14.96
CA ASP A 154 -9.14 -1.06 -13.88
C ASP A 154 -9.18 -2.25 -12.90
N ILE A 155 -8.07 -2.97 -12.77
CA ILE A 155 -7.91 -4.07 -11.83
C ILE A 155 -7.24 -3.55 -10.56
N SER A 156 -7.76 -4.02 -9.44
CA SER A 156 -7.25 -3.69 -8.13
C SER A 156 -5.79 -4.10 -7.93
N ASN A 157 -5.01 -3.25 -7.27
CA ASN A 157 -3.65 -3.58 -6.88
C ASN A 157 -3.59 -4.77 -5.92
N ILE A 158 -2.55 -5.57 -6.11
CA ILE A 158 -2.16 -6.67 -5.24
C ILE A 158 -1.26 -6.16 -4.12
N TYR A 159 -1.60 -6.55 -2.89
CA TYR A 159 -0.72 -6.43 -1.73
C TYR A 159 -0.02 -7.77 -1.47
N ILE A 160 1.29 -7.70 -1.26
CA ILE A 160 2.11 -8.83 -0.81
C ILE A 160 2.71 -8.50 0.56
N SER A 161 2.73 -9.49 1.45
CA SER A 161 3.42 -9.37 2.72
C SER A 161 4.93 -9.56 2.56
N VAL A 162 5.67 -9.27 3.62
CA VAL A 162 7.11 -9.58 3.70
C VAL A 162 7.37 -11.07 3.51
N GLU A 163 6.53 -11.91 4.10
CA GLU A 163 6.66 -13.36 4.02
C GLU A 163 6.42 -13.86 2.60
N ASP A 164 5.41 -13.31 1.91
CA ASP A 164 5.15 -13.63 0.50
C ASP A 164 6.38 -13.32 -0.36
N ALA A 165 7.00 -12.15 -0.18
CA ALA A 165 8.19 -11.78 -0.92
C ALA A 165 9.39 -12.71 -0.64
N ARG A 166 9.60 -13.12 0.62
CA ARG A 166 10.64 -14.09 0.98
C ARG A 166 10.39 -15.46 0.32
N ASN A 167 9.15 -15.92 0.31
CA ASN A 167 8.76 -17.15 -0.36
C ASN A 167 9.03 -17.09 -1.87
N LEU A 168 8.79 -15.95 -2.50
CA LEU A 168 9.09 -15.74 -3.92
C LEU A 168 10.59 -15.69 -4.20
N GLN A 169 11.38 -15.11 -3.30
CA GLN A 169 12.82 -15.12 -3.41
C GLN A 169 13.38 -16.55 -3.29
N ALA A 170 12.82 -17.37 -2.41
CA ALA A 170 13.24 -18.75 -2.20
C ALA A 170 13.05 -19.64 -3.46
N ILE A 171 12.11 -19.30 -4.34
CA ILE A 171 11.84 -20.04 -5.57
C ILE A 171 12.50 -19.42 -6.82
N GLU A 172 13.36 -18.42 -6.67
CA GLU A 172 13.90 -17.67 -7.82
C GLU A 172 14.84 -18.50 -8.71
N ASP A 173 15.46 -19.54 -8.16
CA ASP A 173 16.31 -20.47 -8.91
C ASP A 173 15.58 -21.73 -9.39
N GLU A 174 14.28 -21.83 -9.09
CA GLU A 174 13.46 -22.96 -9.49
C GLU A 174 13.08 -22.94 -10.98
N SER A 175 12.61 -24.10 -11.45
CA SER A 175 12.12 -24.25 -12.82
C SER A 175 10.92 -23.33 -13.12
N LYS A 176 10.74 -22.98 -14.41
CA LYS A 176 9.58 -22.18 -14.88
C LYS A 176 8.24 -22.77 -14.41
N THR A 177 8.13 -24.10 -14.40
CA THR A 177 6.92 -24.81 -13.97
C THR A 177 6.63 -24.60 -12.49
N ILE A 178 7.64 -24.70 -11.63
CA ILE A 178 7.51 -24.50 -10.18
C ILE A 178 7.12 -23.05 -9.90
N LYS A 179 7.84 -22.08 -10.49
CA LYS A 179 7.52 -20.66 -10.34
C LYS A 179 6.07 -20.34 -10.71
N LEU A 180 5.60 -20.88 -11.84
CA LEU A 180 4.24 -20.65 -12.29
C LEU A 180 3.19 -21.21 -11.30
N ILE A 181 3.44 -22.38 -10.72
CA ILE A 181 2.57 -22.98 -9.69
C ILE A 181 2.52 -22.09 -8.44
N GLU A 182 3.66 -21.59 -7.98
CA GLU A 182 3.72 -20.77 -6.77
C GLU A 182 3.10 -19.38 -6.98
N TYR A 183 3.32 -18.74 -8.14
CA TYR A 183 2.63 -17.48 -8.48
C TYR A 183 1.11 -17.68 -8.51
N LYS A 184 0.66 -18.78 -9.11
CA LYS A 184 -0.75 -19.16 -9.12
C LYS A 184 -1.31 -19.32 -7.70
N LYS A 185 -0.60 -20.03 -6.81
CA LYS A 185 -1.01 -20.18 -5.40
C LYS A 185 -1.11 -18.84 -4.69
N LEU A 186 -0.11 -17.97 -4.86
CA LEU A 186 -0.08 -16.64 -4.28
C LEU A 186 -1.26 -15.79 -4.76
N LEU A 187 -1.51 -15.74 -6.06
CA LEU A 187 -2.63 -14.99 -6.62
C LEU A 187 -3.97 -15.55 -6.14
N SER A 188 -4.11 -16.87 -6.12
CA SER A 188 -5.30 -17.51 -5.53
C SER A 188 -5.47 -17.06 -4.09
N TYR A 189 -4.44 -17.11 -3.25
CA TYR A 189 -4.50 -16.65 -1.86
C TYR A 189 -4.89 -15.18 -1.75
N ILE A 190 -4.27 -14.30 -2.54
CA ILE A 190 -4.52 -12.86 -2.54
C ILE A 190 -5.94 -12.52 -2.98
N PHE A 191 -6.51 -13.29 -3.91
CA PHE A 191 -7.86 -13.05 -4.42
C PHE A 191 -8.94 -13.85 -3.67
N THR A 192 -8.59 -14.94 -2.97
CA THR A 192 -9.47 -15.69 -2.05
C THR A 192 -9.57 -15.02 -0.69
N ASN A 193 -8.44 -14.57 -0.14
CA ASN A 193 -8.41 -13.88 1.13
C ASN A 193 -8.70 -12.41 0.86
N ASP A 194 -9.68 -11.86 1.56
CA ASP A 194 -9.90 -10.42 1.64
C ASP A 194 -8.69 -9.76 2.35
N ASN A 195 -7.53 -9.71 1.69
CA ASN A 195 -6.29 -9.09 2.15
C ASN A 195 -6.35 -7.55 2.17
N GLY A 196 -7.52 -7.03 2.54
CA GLY A 196 -7.78 -5.63 2.85
C GLY A 196 -9.23 -5.32 2.62
N LEU A 197 -10.09 -5.32 3.62
CA LEU A 197 -11.52 -4.97 3.52
C LEU A 197 -12.39 -6.03 2.81
N PRO A 198 -13.37 -6.60 3.53
CA PRO A 198 -14.43 -7.41 2.92
C PRO A 198 -15.12 -6.64 1.78
N LEU A 199 -15.51 -7.31 0.69
CA LEU A 199 -16.37 -6.73 -0.34
C LEU A 199 -17.61 -6.03 0.26
N SER A 200 -18.18 -6.64 1.29
CA SER A 200 -19.30 -6.06 2.04
C SER A 200 -18.97 -4.74 2.74
N TYR A 201 -17.72 -4.50 3.14
CA TYR A 201 -17.30 -3.19 3.65
C TYR A 201 -17.30 -2.14 2.53
N LEU A 202 -16.73 -2.48 1.37
CA LEU A 202 -16.62 -1.59 0.22
C LEU A 202 -17.99 -1.18 -0.34
N GLU A 203 -18.91 -2.14 -0.43
CA GLU A 203 -20.29 -1.90 -0.86
C GLU A 203 -21.06 -0.96 0.09
N ASN A 204 -20.67 -0.92 1.37
CA ASN A 204 -21.28 -0.07 2.38
C ASN A 204 -20.63 1.33 2.48
N LEU A 205 -19.59 1.62 1.68
CA LEU A 205 -18.91 2.91 1.73
C LEU A 205 -19.77 4.03 1.14
N LYS A 206 -20.05 5.05 1.96
CA LYS A 206 -20.72 6.29 1.54
C LYS A 206 -19.79 7.50 1.70
N PRO A 207 -19.88 8.53 0.85
CA PRO A 207 -19.16 9.77 1.07
C PRO A 207 -19.42 10.31 2.48
N ILE A 208 -18.34 10.71 3.17
CA ILE A 208 -18.39 11.35 4.49
C ILE A 208 -17.70 12.70 4.36
N SER A 209 -18.33 13.75 4.88
CA SER A 209 -17.76 15.08 4.97
C SER A 209 -17.27 15.38 6.39
N LEU A 210 -16.48 16.45 6.55
CA LEU A 210 -16.12 16.96 7.87
C LEU A 210 -17.34 17.32 8.74
N VAL A 211 -18.44 17.75 8.13
CA VAL A 211 -19.69 18.08 8.84
C VAL A 211 -20.30 16.80 9.43
N ASP A 212 -20.29 15.70 8.67
CA ASP A 212 -20.78 14.40 9.12
C ASP A 212 -19.91 13.85 10.27
N ILE A 213 -18.59 13.97 10.16
CA ILE A 213 -17.65 13.58 11.23
C ILE A 213 -17.96 14.34 12.51
N LYS A 214 -18.09 15.67 12.44
CA LYS A 214 -18.45 16.49 13.60
C LYS A 214 -19.80 16.09 14.20
N ALA A 215 -20.79 15.79 13.36
CA ALA A 215 -22.11 15.38 13.82
C ALA A 215 -22.07 14.05 14.58
N VAL A 216 -21.39 13.03 14.04
CA VAL A 216 -21.24 11.73 14.69
C VAL A 216 -20.47 11.85 16.00
N ILE A 217 -19.36 12.58 16.01
CA ILE A 217 -18.56 12.77 17.24
C ILE A 217 -19.36 13.52 18.31
N ASN A 218 -20.15 14.53 17.92
CA ASN A 218 -21.02 15.23 18.85
C ASN A 218 -22.13 14.34 19.40
N GLN A 219 -22.72 13.45 18.59
CA GLN A 219 -23.68 12.44 19.06
C GLN A 219 -23.04 11.41 20.01
N ALA A 220 -21.79 11.03 19.73
CA ALA A 220 -21.01 10.10 20.53
C ALA A 220 -20.38 10.75 21.78
N LYS A 221 -20.46 12.07 21.94
CA LYS A 221 -19.73 12.84 22.96
C LYS A 221 -19.91 12.28 24.37
N LYS A 222 -21.14 11.89 24.73
CA LYS A 222 -21.43 11.32 26.06
C LYS A 222 -20.70 9.99 26.28
N PHE A 223 -20.73 9.10 25.28
CA PHE A 223 -20.00 7.83 25.33
C PHE A 223 -18.49 8.08 25.44
N ILE A 224 -17.96 8.95 24.59
CA ILE A 224 -16.53 9.28 24.55
C ILE A 224 -16.03 9.87 25.89
N GLN A 225 -16.76 10.83 26.46
CA GLN A 225 -16.33 11.49 27.69
C GLN A 225 -16.60 10.64 28.93
N ALA A 226 -17.80 10.05 29.06
CA ALA A 226 -18.20 9.37 30.30
C ALA A 226 -17.77 7.90 30.36
N GLU A 227 -17.83 7.18 29.24
CA GLU A 227 -17.55 5.73 29.22
C GLU A 227 -16.10 5.45 28.80
N CYS A 228 -15.55 6.24 27.88
CA CYS A 228 -14.16 6.10 27.46
C CYS A 228 -13.16 6.99 28.23
N GLN A 229 -13.65 7.87 29.11
CA GLN A 229 -12.81 8.82 29.87
C GLN A 229 -11.84 9.61 28.98
N ILE A 230 -12.35 10.10 27.83
CA ILE A 230 -11.58 10.91 26.90
C ILE A 230 -11.95 12.38 27.07
N LYS A 231 -10.95 13.19 27.44
CA LYS A 231 -11.07 14.63 27.66
C LYS A 231 -11.18 15.41 26.36
N GLU A 232 -10.33 15.10 25.39
CA GLU A 232 -10.22 15.83 24.13
C GLU A 232 -10.14 14.89 22.93
N VAL A 233 -10.74 15.31 21.82
CA VAL A 233 -10.70 14.56 20.55
C VAL A 233 -10.34 15.49 19.41
N TYR A 234 -9.38 15.06 18.60
CA TYR A 234 -8.89 15.78 17.44
C TYR A 234 -9.00 14.90 16.20
N LEU A 235 -9.52 15.47 15.12
CA LEU A 235 -9.42 14.86 13.78
C LEU A 235 -8.08 15.26 13.16
N TYR A 236 -7.32 14.29 12.66
CA TYR A 236 -6.11 14.54 11.88
C TYR A 236 -6.15 13.78 10.55
N GLY A 237 -5.01 13.68 9.87
CA GLY A 237 -4.88 12.84 8.69
C GLY A 237 -5.62 13.38 7.46
N SER A 238 -6.22 12.47 6.69
CA SER A 238 -6.69 12.80 5.34
C SER A 238 -7.86 13.79 5.33
N PHE A 239 -8.85 13.59 6.20
CA PHE A 239 -10.03 14.46 6.33
C PHE A 239 -9.68 15.86 6.87
N ALA A 240 -8.76 15.95 7.83
CA ALA A 240 -8.32 17.26 8.35
C ALA A 240 -7.61 18.09 7.26
N ARG A 241 -6.94 17.42 6.31
CA ARG A 241 -6.18 18.03 5.22
C ARG A 241 -6.98 18.24 3.94
N LYS A 242 -8.25 17.83 3.90
CA LYS A 242 -9.13 17.89 2.70
C LYS A 242 -8.58 17.13 1.50
N ILE A 243 -7.94 15.99 1.76
CA ILE A 243 -7.37 15.09 0.74
C ILE A 243 -7.86 13.65 0.93
N GLU A 244 -8.96 13.49 1.68
CA GLU A 244 -9.66 12.23 1.90
C GLU A 244 -10.13 11.60 0.60
N ARG A 245 -10.29 10.28 0.64
CA ARG A 245 -10.93 9.47 -0.40
C ARG A 245 -12.12 8.74 0.18
N LEU A 246 -12.89 8.08 -0.68
CA LEU A 246 -14.06 7.34 -0.25
C LEU A 246 -13.71 6.32 0.84
N GLU A 247 -12.61 5.59 0.68
CA GLU A 247 -12.16 4.55 1.59
C GLU A 247 -11.23 5.03 2.71
N SER A 248 -10.99 6.35 2.82
CA SER A 248 -10.14 6.91 3.88
C SER A 248 -10.65 6.50 5.27
N ASP A 249 -9.71 6.06 6.10
CA ASP A 249 -9.93 5.87 7.54
C ASP A 249 -10.15 7.22 8.23
N ILE A 250 -10.84 7.20 9.36
CA ILE A 250 -11.02 8.38 10.22
C ILE A 250 -9.92 8.36 11.28
N ASP A 251 -8.93 9.22 11.09
CA ASP A 251 -7.79 9.38 12.00
C ASP A 251 -8.14 10.32 13.17
N LEU A 252 -8.27 9.76 14.37
CA LEU A 252 -8.57 10.50 15.60
C LEU A 252 -7.39 10.45 16.58
N ALA A 253 -7.04 11.61 17.13
CA ALA A 253 -6.13 11.69 18.26
C ALA A 253 -6.92 12.04 19.52
N VAL A 254 -6.62 11.35 20.63
CA VAL A 254 -7.39 11.45 21.88
C VAL A 254 -6.48 11.74 23.06
N ILE A 255 -6.99 12.51 24.01
CA ILE A 255 -6.37 12.72 25.32
C ILE A 255 -7.29 12.09 26.36
N PHE A 256 -6.79 11.09 27.06
CA PHE A 256 -7.49 10.46 28.17
C PHE A 256 -7.50 11.34 29.43
N GLU A 257 -8.46 11.12 30.31
CA GLU A 257 -8.40 11.59 31.68
C GLU A 257 -7.23 10.91 32.42
N GLU A 258 -6.67 11.60 33.42
CA GLU A 258 -5.55 11.09 34.21
C GLU A 258 -6.01 9.87 35.04
N ASP A 259 -5.10 8.91 35.29
CA ASP A 259 -5.31 7.67 36.05
C ASP A 259 -5.99 6.49 35.35
N MET A 260 -5.52 6.10 34.16
CA MET A 260 -5.85 4.80 33.55
C MET A 260 -4.63 3.92 33.32
N SER A 261 -4.79 2.62 33.60
CA SER A 261 -3.78 1.61 33.29
C SER A 261 -3.69 1.35 31.78
N PHE A 262 -2.56 0.79 31.33
CA PHE A 262 -2.36 0.41 29.93
C PHE A 262 -3.45 -0.55 29.41
N LYS A 263 -3.86 -1.51 30.24
CA LYS A 263 -4.85 -2.53 29.85
C LYS A 263 -6.24 -1.91 29.66
N GLU A 264 -6.65 -1.00 30.54
CA GLU A 264 -7.92 -0.27 30.41
C GLU A 264 -7.94 0.57 29.14
N LYS A 265 -6.82 1.25 28.83
CA LYS A 265 -6.69 2.03 27.59
C LYS A 265 -6.81 1.15 26.34
N GLU A 266 -6.23 -0.05 26.35
CA GLU A 266 -6.33 -0.99 25.22
C GLU A 266 -7.78 -1.46 25.00
N GLU A 267 -8.51 -1.78 26.07
CA GLU A 267 -9.92 -2.15 26.02
C GLU A 267 -10.79 -0.98 25.52
N ILE A 268 -10.54 0.24 26.00
CA ILE A 268 -11.22 1.45 25.56
C ILE A 268 -10.91 1.78 24.09
N HIS A 269 -9.65 1.64 23.66
CA HIS A 269 -9.26 1.81 22.27
C HIS A 269 -10.08 0.90 21.35
N LYS A 270 -10.19 -0.38 21.72
CA LYS A 270 -10.96 -1.35 20.95
C LYS A 270 -12.44 -0.99 20.93
N ALA A 271 -13.04 -0.71 22.08
CA ALA A 271 -14.46 -0.35 22.19
C ALA A 271 -14.80 0.93 21.41
N LEU A 272 -13.95 1.96 21.48
CA LEU A 272 -14.13 3.20 20.74
C LEU A 272 -14.04 2.98 19.23
N LYS A 273 -13.05 2.22 18.77
CA LYS A 273 -12.88 1.87 17.35
C LYS A 273 -14.10 1.12 16.82
N GLU A 274 -14.58 0.12 17.54
CA GLU A 274 -15.77 -0.67 17.16
C GLU A 274 -17.04 0.19 17.14
N TYR A 275 -17.25 1.01 18.17
CA TYR A 275 -18.40 1.91 18.27
C TYR A 275 -18.43 2.89 17.11
N LEU A 276 -17.31 3.58 16.84
CA LEU A 276 -17.24 4.58 15.78
C LEU A 276 -17.25 3.93 14.39
N PHE A 277 -16.68 2.73 14.23
CA PHE A 277 -16.80 1.97 12.99
C PHE A 277 -18.26 1.73 12.62
N ASP A 278 -19.10 1.35 13.59
CA ASP A 278 -20.52 1.14 13.33
C ASP A 278 -21.24 2.41 12.87
N LYS A 279 -20.88 3.57 13.44
CA LYS A 279 -21.48 4.87 13.11
C LYS A 279 -21.04 5.39 11.75
N PHE A 280 -19.74 5.29 11.45
CA PHE A 280 -19.17 5.82 10.22
C PHE A 280 -19.24 4.84 9.06
N LYS A 281 -19.37 3.54 9.34
CA LYS A 281 -19.08 2.45 8.38
C LYS A 281 -17.71 2.67 7.73
N ARG A 282 -16.74 3.07 8.56
CA ARG A 282 -15.34 3.33 8.20
C ARG A 282 -14.44 2.84 9.31
N PHE A 283 -13.24 2.38 8.97
CA PHE A 283 -12.21 2.22 9.98
C PHE A 283 -11.88 3.54 10.65
N VAL A 284 -11.58 3.42 11.94
CA VAL A 284 -11.20 4.53 12.79
C VAL A 284 -9.86 4.17 13.41
N ASP A 285 -8.87 5.01 13.17
CA ASP A 285 -7.59 4.92 13.84
C ASP A 285 -7.56 5.91 15.00
N VAL A 286 -7.11 5.41 16.15
CA VAL A 286 -7.10 6.16 17.40
C VAL A 286 -5.67 6.20 17.90
N LEU A 287 -5.12 7.42 17.98
CA LEU A 287 -3.81 7.73 18.51
C LEU A 287 -3.96 8.40 19.87
N GLU A 288 -3.33 7.87 20.91
CA GLU A 288 -3.22 8.57 22.18
C GLU A 288 -2.15 9.67 22.09
N ILE A 289 -2.46 10.85 22.60
CA ILE A 289 -1.51 11.93 22.82
C ILE A 289 -1.62 12.43 24.27
N PHE A 290 -0.53 12.99 24.78
CA PHE A 290 -0.41 13.32 26.21
C PHE A 290 -0.48 14.83 26.50
N GLU A 291 -0.38 15.66 25.46
CA GLU A 291 -0.29 17.12 25.62
C GLU A 291 -1.04 17.82 24.49
N SER A 292 -1.86 18.82 24.83
CA SER A 292 -2.65 19.60 23.87
C SER A 292 -2.01 20.92 23.44
N SER A 293 -0.73 21.16 23.78
CA SER A 293 -0.06 22.39 23.37
C SER A 293 0.09 22.45 21.84
N GLU A 294 -0.17 23.62 21.25
CA GLU A 294 -0.18 23.79 19.79
C GLU A 294 1.12 23.32 19.13
N LYS A 295 2.27 23.56 19.77
CA LYS A 295 3.58 23.10 19.32
C LYS A 295 3.68 21.57 19.29
N HIS A 296 3.20 20.90 20.34
CA HIS A 296 3.18 19.44 20.43
C HIS A 296 2.23 18.84 19.37
N MET A 297 1.01 19.37 19.30
CA MET A 297 -0.01 18.95 18.35
C MET A 297 0.44 19.08 16.90
N THR A 298 1.02 20.23 16.53
CA THR A 298 1.53 20.47 15.17
C THR A 298 2.68 19.53 14.83
N LYS A 299 3.54 19.20 15.81
CA LYS A 299 4.65 18.26 15.61
C LYS A 299 4.16 16.84 15.37
N ILE A 300 3.16 16.37 16.12
CA ILE A 300 2.69 14.98 16.06
C ILE A 300 1.66 14.77 14.94
N LEU A 301 0.67 15.65 14.84
CA LEU A 301 -0.49 15.48 13.95
C LEU A 301 -0.38 16.29 12.66
N GLY A 302 0.46 17.33 12.63
CA GLY A 302 0.52 18.28 11.51
C GLY A 302 -0.74 19.13 11.46
N THR A 303 -1.63 18.84 10.50
CA THR A 303 -2.92 19.53 10.37
C THR A 303 -3.98 18.77 11.17
N TYR A 304 -4.64 19.47 12.10
CA TYR A 304 -5.66 18.88 12.97
C TYR A 304 -6.86 19.81 13.19
N ILE A 305 -7.99 19.24 13.62
CA ILE A 305 -9.23 19.95 13.93
C ILE A 305 -9.74 19.43 15.27
N LYS A 306 -9.93 20.33 16.26
CA LYS A 306 -10.55 19.95 17.54
C LYS A 306 -12.04 19.62 17.35
N LEU A 307 -12.47 18.51 17.92
CA LEU A 307 -13.85 17.99 17.83
C LEU A 307 -14.54 17.99 19.21
N ILE A 308 -13.79 17.65 20.26
CA ILE A 308 -14.16 17.73 21.69
C ILE A 308 -13.07 18.52 22.40
#